data_AF-A0A0N5C3W0-F1
#
_entry.id   AF-A0A0N5C3W0-F1
#
_cell.length_a   1.000
_cell.length_b   1.000
_cell.length_c   1.000
_cell.angle_alpha   90.00
_cell.angle_beta   90.00
_cell.angle_gamma   90.00
#
_symmetry.space_group_name_H-M   'P 1'
#
loop_
_entity.id
_entity.type
_entity.pdbx_description
1 polymer ?
#
loop_
_entity_poly.entity_id
_entity_poly.type
_entity_poly.pdbx_seq_one_letter_code
_entity_poly.pdbx_strand_id
1 'polypeptide(L)'
;MVLLELLYELTAVTYSQDINELSEMFLGKGIIARKYINDSKLDLIFDGPYEVKKITFNTLWYLKPGKHRLSRIHIKQAKIVRDGFEV
;
A
#
# COMPACT_ATOMS: atom_id res chain seq x y z
N MET A 1 -18.39 12.37 28.49
CA MET A 1 -17.48 12.66 27.36
C MET A 1 -16.15 11.90 27.41
N VAL A 2 -15.79 11.21 28.51
CA VAL A 2 -14.46 10.58 28.68
C VAL A 2 -14.26 9.30 27.86
N LEU A 3 -15.32 8.52 27.60
CA LEU A 3 -15.19 7.22 26.93
C LEU A 3 -14.84 7.32 25.43
N LEU A 4 -15.33 8.38 24.77
CA LEU A 4 -15.15 8.58 23.33
C LEU A 4 -13.72 9.04 23.00
N GLU A 5 -13.17 9.93 23.82
CA GLU A 5 -11.78 10.39 23.71
C GLU A 5 -10.80 9.24 23.98
N LEU A 6 -11.06 8.40 24.98
CA LEU A 6 -10.24 7.22 25.27
C LEU A 6 -10.26 6.19 24.12
N LEU A 7 -11.42 5.99 23.49
CA LEU A 7 -11.56 5.12 22.30
C LEU A 7 -10.83 5.69 21.09
N TYR A 8 -10.85 7.02 20.91
CA TYR A 8 -10.15 7.69 19.82
C TYR A 8 -8.63 7.64 20.02
N GLU A 9 -8.15 7.81 21.25
CA GLU A 9 -6.72 7.68 21.58
C GLU A 9 -6.25 6.23 21.45
N LEU A 10 -7.00 5.24 21.95
CA LEU A 10 -6.62 3.83 21.83
C LEU A 10 -6.57 3.37 20.38
N THR A 11 -7.55 3.78 19.56
CA THR A 11 -7.53 3.49 18.12
C THR A 11 -6.41 4.26 17.42
N ALA A 12 -6.22 5.55 17.69
CA ALA A 12 -5.12 6.32 17.10
C ALA A 12 -3.73 5.79 17.49
N VAL A 13 -3.55 5.27 18.70
CA VAL A 13 -2.29 4.69 19.18
C VAL A 13 -1.99 3.35 18.51
N THR A 14 -3.00 2.49 18.34
CA THR A 14 -2.82 1.22 17.59
C THR A 14 -2.64 1.45 16.09
N TYR A 15 -3.22 2.51 15.52
CA TYR A 15 -3.04 2.85 14.10
C TYR A 15 -1.77 3.68 13.80
N SER A 16 -1.23 4.44 14.76
CA SER A 16 -0.10 5.34 14.52
C SER A 16 1.26 4.65 14.64
N GLN A 17 1.38 3.54 15.37
CA GLN A 17 2.64 2.80 15.44
C GLN A 17 3.01 2.14 14.10
N ASP A 18 2.03 1.68 13.31
CA ASP A 18 2.31 1.04 12.00
C ASP A 18 2.43 2.05 10.84
N ILE A 19 1.66 3.15 10.81
CA ILE A 19 1.63 4.03 9.62
C ILE A 19 2.98 4.74 9.37
N ASN A 20 3.71 5.10 10.42
CA ASN A 20 5.02 5.75 10.27
C ASN A 20 6.06 4.76 9.71
N GLU A 21 6.11 3.52 10.23
CA GLU A 21 6.98 2.46 9.71
C GLU A 21 6.62 2.10 8.27
N LEU A 22 5.33 1.97 7.96
CA LEU A 22 4.85 1.71 6.60
C LEU A 22 5.20 2.84 5.63
N SER A 23 5.15 4.10 6.11
CA SER A 23 5.54 5.26 5.33
C SER A 23 7.03 5.23 5.00
N GLU A 24 7.90 4.92 5.95
CA GLU A 24 9.34 4.76 5.69
C GLU A 24 9.64 3.58 4.75
N MET A 25 8.91 2.48 4.88
CA MET A 25 9.13 1.28 4.07
C MET A 25 8.67 1.42 2.62
N PHE A 26 7.54 2.09 2.37
CA PHE A 26 6.89 2.07 1.06
C PHE A 26 6.79 3.44 0.37
N LEU A 27 6.75 4.57 1.09
CA LEU A 27 6.52 5.86 0.46
C LEU A 27 7.69 6.24 -0.45
N GLY A 28 7.39 6.63 -1.70
CA GLY A 28 8.40 6.94 -2.71
C GLY A 28 9.20 5.73 -3.22
N LYS A 29 8.90 4.51 -2.76
CA LYS A 29 9.51 3.28 -3.29
C LYS A 29 8.76 2.76 -4.51
N GLY A 30 9.51 2.06 -5.37
CA GLY A 30 8.94 1.27 -6.45
C GLY A 30 8.36 -0.03 -5.92
N ILE A 31 7.11 -0.31 -6.26
CA ILE A 31 6.41 -1.54 -5.90
C ILE A 31 5.96 -2.30 -7.13
N ILE A 32 5.87 -3.61 -7.03
CA ILE A 32 5.16 -4.44 -8.00
C ILE A 32 3.83 -4.84 -7.39
N ALA A 33 2.75 -4.50 -8.08
CA ALA A 33 1.39 -4.73 -7.64
C ALA A 33 0.90 -6.09 -8.15
N ARG A 34 0.42 -6.95 -7.26
CA ARG A 34 -0.21 -8.22 -7.64
C ARG A 34 -1.56 -7.93 -8.30
N LYS A 35 -1.71 -8.34 -9.56
CA LYS A 35 -2.90 -8.10 -10.40
C LYS A 35 -3.38 -9.42 -11.00
N TYR A 36 -4.69 -9.57 -11.15
CA TYR A 36 -5.25 -10.66 -11.94
C TYR A 36 -5.18 -10.34 -13.44
N ILE A 37 -4.81 -11.32 -14.26
CA ILE A 37 -4.75 -11.15 -15.73
C ILE A 37 -6.15 -10.90 -16.29
N ASN A 38 -7.17 -11.58 -15.73
CA ASN A 38 -8.56 -11.53 -16.15
C ASN A 38 -9.50 -11.45 -14.93
N ASP A 39 -10.76 -11.08 -15.15
CA ASP A 39 -11.84 -11.12 -14.13
C ASP A 39 -12.07 -12.52 -13.57
N SER A 40 -11.52 -13.56 -14.22
CA SER A 40 -11.55 -14.94 -13.76
C SER A 40 -10.82 -15.17 -12.44
N LYS A 41 -9.99 -14.23 -11.95
CA LYS A 41 -9.23 -14.34 -10.68
C LYS A 41 -8.29 -15.57 -10.58
N LEU A 42 -8.05 -16.28 -11.67
CA LEU A 42 -7.26 -17.52 -11.67
C LEU A 42 -5.77 -17.27 -11.88
N ASP A 43 -5.44 -16.34 -12.77
CA ASP A 43 -4.04 -16.03 -13.10
C ASP A 43 -3.61 -14.73 -12.43
N LEU A 44 -2.58 -14.83 -11.59
CA LEU A 44 -1.99 -13.73 -10.83
C LEU A 44 -0.64 -13.36 -11.46
N ILE A 45 -0.51 -12.11 -11.90
CA ILE A 45 0.75 -11.52 -12.34
C ILE A 45 1.19 -10.40 -11.41
N PHE A 46 2.50 -10.19 -11.34
CA PHE A 46 3.08 -9.01 -10.72
C PHE A 46 3.26 -7.95 -11.81
N ASP A 47 2.56 -6.82 -11.66
CA ASP A 47 2.51 -5.70 -12.61
C ASP A 47 3.21 -4.48 -12.00
N GLY A 48 4.19 -3.89 -12.69
CA GLY A 48 5.03 -2.80 -12.16
C GLY A 48 6.40 -2.72 -12.82
N PRO A 49 7.34 -1.91 -12.30
CA PRO A 49 7.28 -1.19 -11.02
C PRO A 49 6.44 0.11 -11.06
N TYR A 50 5.79 0.42 -9.94
CA TYR A 50 5.01 1.63 -9.72
C TYR A 50 5.47 2.38 -8.47
N GLU A 51 5.55 3.70 -8.55
CA GLU A 51 5.93 4.51 -7.40
C GLU A 51 4.73 4.75 -6.47
N VAL A 52 4.91 4.47 -5.18
CA VAL A 52 3.89 4.76 -4.15
C VAL A 52 3.87 6.25 -3.84
N LYS A 53 2.71 6.88 -4.06
CA LYS A 53 2.49 8.32 -3.83
C LYS A 53 1.87 8.62 -2.46
N LYS A 54 1.07 7.69 -1.93
CA LYS A 54 0.39 7.86 -0.64
C LYS A 54 0.13 6.51 0.00
N ILE A 55 0.09 6.47 1.32
CA ILE A 55 -0.32 5.30 2.10
C ILE A 55 -1.50 5.70 2.98
N THR A 56 -2.50 4.84 3.06
CA THR A 56 -3.61 4.99 4.01
C THR A 56 -3.89 3.65 4.66
N PHE A 57 -3.69 3.56 5.97
CA PHE A 57 -3.78 2.28 6.70
C PHE A 57 -2.92 1.21 5.99
N ASN A 58 -3.51 0.09 5.60
CA ASN A 58 -2.83 -1.01 4.88
C ASN A 58 -2.95 -0.92 3.35
N THR A 59 -3.25 0.27 2.82
CA THR A 59 -3.47 0.50 1.39
C THR A 59 -2.40 1.42 0.81
N LEU A 60 -1.71 0.94 -0.22
CA LEU A 60 -0.76 1.71 -1.01
C LEU A 60 -1.48 2.35 -2.20
N TRP A 61 -1.27 3.65 -2.39
CA TRP A 61 -1.76 4.41 -3.53
C TRP A 61 -0.60 4.72 -4.46
N TYR A 62 -0.73 4.31 -5.71
CA TYR A 62 0.33 4.41 -6.71
C TYR A 62 -0.24 4.88 -8.05
N LEU A 63 0.63 5.48 -8.88
CA LEU A 63 0.24 5.96 -10.21
C LEU A 63 0.70 4.94 -11.26
N LYS A 64 -0.24 4.48 -12.10
CA LYS A 64 0.11 3.67 -13.27
C LYS A 64 0.53 4.58 -14.43
N PRO A 65 1.51 4.19 -15.26
CA PRO A 65 1.90 4.93 -16.44
C PRO A 65 0.70 5.07 -17.38
N GLY A 66 0.51 6.27 -17.93
CA GLY A 66 -0.63 6.59 -18.80
C GLY A 66 -1.98 6.71 -18.07
N LYS A 67 -2.03 6.69 -16.73
CA LYS A 67 -3.25 6.97 -15.96
C LYS A 67 -3.12 8.29 -15.20
N HIS A 68 -4.20 9.06 -15.17
CA HIS A 68 -4.30 10.30 -14.39
C HIS A 68 -4.80 10.09 -12.96
N ARG A 69 -5.39 8.92 -12.66
CA ARG A 69 -5.93 8.58 -11.35
C ARG A 69 -5.02 7.60 -10.62
N LEU A 70 -4.87 7.81 -9.31
CA LEU A 70 -4.18 6.87 -8.43
C LEU A 70 -4.95 5.55 -8.36
N SER A 71 -4.21 4.46 -8.51
CA SER A 71 -4.67 3.11 -8.22
C SER A 71 -4.34 2.78 -6.77
N ARG A 72 -5.08 1.83 -6.19
CA ARG A 72 -4.88 1.38 -4.81
C ARG A 72 -4.67 -0.13 -4.75
N ILE A 73 -3.82 -0.58 -3.83
CA ILE A 73 -3.59 -2.01 -3.56
C ILE A 73 -3.37 -2.23 -2.07
N HIS A 74 -3.78 -3.39 -1.56
CA HIS A 74 -3.47 -3.78 -0.19
C HIS A 74 -1.97 -4.10 -0.08
N ILE A 75 -1.33 -3.70 1.01
CA ILE A 75 0.12 -3.87 1.22
C ILE A 75 0.58 -5.34 1.09
N LYS A 76 -0.20 -6.30 1.59
CA LYS A 76 0.05 -7.76 1.44
C LYS A 76 0.02 -8.26 -0.03
N GLN A 77 -0.47 -7.45 -0.95
CA GLN A 77 -0.53 -7.73 -2.37
C GLN A 77 0.51 -6.92 -3.16
N ALA A 78 1.38 -6.16 -2.48
CA ALA A 78 2.47 -5.43 -3.10
C ALA A 78 3.81 -6.01 -2.65
N LYS A 79 4.78 -6.04 -3.57
CA LYS A 79 6.19 -6.33 -3.27
C LYS A 79 7.03 -5.08 -3.50
N ILE A 80 8.03 -4.81 -2.65
CA ILE A 80 8.95 -3.70 -2.84
C ILE A 80 10.05 -4.13 -3.80
N VAL A 81 10.39 -3.30 -4.77
CA VAL A 81 11.57 -3.49 -5.62
C VAL A 81 12.76 -2.83 -4.93
N ARG A 82 13.73 -3.62 -4.46
CA ARG A 82 15.04 -3.13 -4.03
C ARG A 82 16.10 -3.65 -5.00
N ASP A 83 16.87 -2.74 -5.59
CA ASP A 83 18.10 -3.03 -6.33
C ASP A 83 18.03 -4.19 -7.34
N GLY A 84 16.93 -4.25 -8.11
CA GLY A 84 16.82 -5.19 -9.24
C GLY A 84 16.58 -6.67 -8.88
N PHE A 85 16.36 -7.01 -7.60
CA PHE A 85 15.99 -8.35 -7.17
C PHE A 85 14.66 -8.35 -6.39
N GLU A 86 13.80 -9.34 -6.69
CA GLU A 86 12.57 -9.57 -5.93
C GLU A 86 12.91 -10.00 -4.50
N VAL A 87 12.35 -9.32 -3.49
CA VAL A 87 12.34 -9.75 -2.08
C VAL A 87 10.91 -10.01 -1.65
#